data_AF-A0A0Q3IER1-F1
#
_entry.id   AF-A0A0Q3IER1-F1
#
_cell.length_a   1.000
_cell.length_b   1.000
_cell.length_c   1.000
_cell.angle_alpha   90.00
_cell.angle_beta   90.00
_cell.angle_gamma   90.00
#
_symmetry.space_group_name_H-M   'P 1'
#
loop_
_entity.id
_entity.type
_entity.pdbx_description
1 polymer ?
#
loop_
_entity_poly.entity_id
_entity_poly.type
_entity_poly.pdbx_seq_one_letter_code
_entity_poly.pdbx_strand_id
1 'polypeptide(L)'
;MKLQLARGLAGALKFLQERGTLNEGTNWGGRTTDKKKRSLVGIEDGPKEIRIERMDEFGRVMTPTEAFRDLSHKFHGKGPGKMKLEKRQKKYQDDLKTKQMKSSDTPLMFAEKMREAQARGQTP
;
A
#
# COMPACT_ATOMS: atom_id res chain seq x y z
N MET A 1 -11.64 -12.42 -20.81
CA MET A 1 -12.49 -12.36 -19.61
C MET A 1 -13.70 -11.49 -19.90
N LYS A 2 -14.90 -12.07 -19.94
CA LYS A 2 -16.16 -11.33 -20.20
C LYS A 2 -16.64 -10.76 -18.87
N LEU A 3 -16.53 -9.44 -18.69
CA LEU A 3 -17.09 -8.73 -17.54
C LEU A 3 -18.63 -8.68 -17.70
N GLN A 4 -19.33 -9.63 -17.10
CA GLN A 4 -20.76 -9.53 -16.87
C GLN A 4 -20.98 -8.53 -15.74
N LEU A 5 -20.93 -7.24 -16.05
CA LEU A 5 -21.32 -6.18 -15.12
C LEU A 5 -22.83 -6.30 -14.92
N ALA A 6 -23.27 -7.08 -13.93
CA ALA A 6 -24.67 -7.14 -13.58
C ALA A 6 -25.16 -5.69 -13.35
N ARG A 7 -26.25 -5.30 -14.03
CA ARG A 7 -26.76 -3.93 -14.08
C ARG A 7 -27.03 -3.42 -12.66
N GLY A 8 -26.13 -2.58 -12.14
CA GLY A 8 -26.34 -1.78 -10.92
C GLY A 8 -25.27 -1.94 -9.83
N LEU A 9 -25.49 -1.23 -8.72
CA LEU A 9 -24.59 -1.20 -7.54
C LEU A 9 -24.27 -2.60 -7.00
N ALA A 10 -25.25 -3.52 -7.02
CA ALA A 10 -25.07 -4.89 -6.55
C ALA A 10 -24.05 -5.67 -7.40
N GLY A 11 -24.01 -5.45 -8.72
CA GLY A 11 -23.02 -6.07 -9.60
C GLY A 11 -21.62 -5.54 -9.35
N ALA A 12 -21.49 -4.22 -9.11
CA ALA A 12 -20.23 -3.62 -8.72
C ALA A 12 -19.75 -4.15 -7.35
N LEU A 13 -20.62 -4.20 -6.34
CA LEU A 13 -20.29 -4.74 -5.01
C LEU A 13 -19.84 -6.20 -5.09
N LYS A 14 -20.54 -7.03 -5.86
CA LYS A 14 -20.15 -8.43 -6.09
C LYS A 14 -18.79 -8.54 -6.78
N PHE A 15 -18.52 -7.69 -7.78
CA PHE A 15 -17.21 -7.63 -8.43
C PHE A 15 -16.09 -7.22 -7.45
N LEU A 16 -16.32 -6.22 -6.59
CA LEU A 16 -15.35 -5.82 -5.56
C LEU A 16 -15.13 -6.92 -4.50
N GLN A 17 -16.17 -7.68 -4.17
CA GLN A 17 -16.10 -8.82 -3.26
C GLN A 17 -15.30 -9.97 -3.88
N GLU A 18 -15.59 -10.34 -5.13
CA GLU A 18 -14.87 -11.37 -5.89
C GLU A 18 -13.39 -11.00 -6.10
N ARG A 19 -13.09 -9.70 -6.29
CA ARG A 19 -11.72 -9.18 -6.40
C ARG A 19 -11.00 -9.12 -5.04
N GLY A 20 -11.72 -9.31 -3.93
CA GLY A 20 -11.18 -9.20 -2.58
C GLY A 20 -10.82 -7.77 -2.16
N THR A 21 -11.23 -6.76 -2.93
CA THR A 21 -10.90 -5.34 -2.65
C THR A 21 -11.84 -4.71 -1.63
N LEU A 22 -12.98 -5.34 -1.37
CA LEU A 22 -13.98 -4.88 -0.38
C LEU A 22 -13.40 -4.83 1.05
N ASN A 23 -12.41 -5.68 1.34
CA ASN A 23 -11.73 -5.76 2.63
C ASN A 23 -10.27 -5.30 2.55
N GLU A 24 -9.93 -4.40 1.63
CA GLU A 24 -8.60 -3.77 1.64
C GLU A 24 -8.38 -3.10 2.99
N GLY A 25 -7.64 -3.77 3.86
CA GLY A 25 -7.32 -3.28 5.19
C GLY A 25 -6.61 -1.94 5.12
N THR A 26 -6.68 -1.19 6.23
CA THR A 26 -6.08 0.14 6.40
C THR A 26 -4.70 0.21 5.75
N ASN A 27 -4.48 1.23 4.90
CA ASN A 27 -3.20 1.41 4.23
C ASN A 27 -2.15 1.87 5.26
N TRP A 28 -1.54 0.90 5.95
CA TRP A 28 -0.55 1.14 6.98
C TRP A 28 0.67 1.86 6.39
N GLY A 29 0.91 3.07 6.91
CA GLY A 29 2.16 3.78 6.68
C GLY A 29 3.32 3.05 7.35
N GLY A 30 4.48 3.04 6.69
CA GLY A 30 5.73 2.91 7.42
C GLY A 30 6.90 2.15 6.79
N ARG A 31 7.93 1.90 7.59
CA ARG A 31 9.10 1.17 7.12
C ARG A 31 8.69 -0.25 6.75
N THR A 32 9.51 -0.88 5.92
CA THR A 32 9.29 -2.25 5.44
C THR A 32 9.17 -3.24 6.62
N THR A 33 9.82 -2.92 7.73
CA THR A 33 9.77 -3.66 9.00
C THR A 33 8.50 -3.41 9.81
N ASP A 34 7.92 -2.21 9.71
CA ASP A 34 6.74 -1.79 10.48
C ASP A 34 5.44 -2.30 9.84
N LYS A 35 5.46 -2.59 8.53
CA LYS A 35 4.37 -3.27 7.81
C LYS A 35 4.16 -4.73 8.24
N LYS A 36 5.11 -5.33 8.98
CA LYS A 36 4.92 -6.67 9.54
C LYS A 36 3.89 -6.56 10.66
N LYS A 37 2.81 -7.37 10.58
CA LYS A 37 1.83 -7.56 11.65
C LYS A 37 2.50 -8.25 12.84
N ARG A 38 3.32 -7.50 13.57
CA ARG A 38 3.81 -7.88 14.88
C ARG A 38 2.65 -7.63 15.81
N SER A 39 2.15 -8.66 16.48
CA SER A 39 1.24 -8.45 17.60
C SER A 39 1.99 -7.57 18.60
N LEU A 40 1.61 -6.32 18.72
CA LEU A 40 2.04 -5.52 19.85
C LEU A 40 1.36 -6.16 21.05
N VAL A 41 2.15 -6.84 21.87
CA VAL A 41 1.70 -7.54 23.07
C VAL A 41 0.94 -6.53 23.93
N GLY A 42 -0.34 -6.81 24.22
CA GLY A 42 -1.19 -5.98 25.08
C GLY A 42 -2.15 -5.00 24.38
N ILE A 43 -2.24 -4.97 23.05
CA ILE A 43 -3.29 -4.22 22.34
C ILE A 43 -4.37 -5.20 21.87
N GLU A 44 -5.42 -5.37 22.67
CA GLU A 44 -6.61 -6.11 22.25
C GLU A 44 -7.50 -5.21 21.39
N ASP A 45 -7.78 -5.66 20.16
CA ASP A 45 -8.72 -5.04 19.21
C ASP A 45 -10.17 -5.42 19.56
N GLY A 46 -10.56 -5.22 20.82
CA GLY A 46 -11.97 -5.29 21.22
C GLY A 46 -12.79 -4.15 20.58
N PRO A 47 -14.13 -4.24 20.59
CA PRO A 47 -14.99 -3.17 20.08
C PRO A 47 -14.86 -1.93 20.96
N LYS A 48 -13.92 -1.05 20.58
CA LYS A 48 -13.73 0.25 21.21
C LYS A 48 -14.59 1.26 20.49
N GLU A 49 -15.49 1.89 21.24
CA GLU A 49 -16.32 3.01 20.78
C GLU A 49 -15.45 4.22 20.38
N ILE A 50 -14.27 4.36 20.99
CA ILE A 50 -13.31 5.43 20.72
C ILE A 50 -12.11 4.85 19.96
N ARG A 51 -11.90 5.33 18.72
CA ARG A 51 -10.76 4.99 17.87
C ARG A 51 -9.75 6.13 17.86
N ILE A 52 -8.55 5.89 18.41
CA ILE A 52 -7.44 6.86 18.41
C ILE A 52 -6.52 6.50 17.25
N GLU A 53 -6.78 7.08 16.09
CA GLU A 53 -5.93 6.92 14.90
C GLU A 53 -4.97 8.09 14.79
N ARG A 54 -3.70 7.81 14.46
CA ARG A 54 -2.70 8.85 14.13
C ARG A 54 -2.40 8.79 12.65
N MET A 55 -2.51 9.94 11.99
CA MET A 55 -2.30 10.09 10.56
C MET A 55 -0.95 10.75 10.28
N ASP A 56 -0.29 10.29 9.22
CA ASP A 56 0.92 10.92 8.67
C ASP A 56 0.55 12.11 7.76
N GLU A 57 1.54 12.89 7.32
CA GLU A 57 1.40 14.04 6.39
C GLU A 57 0.66 13.68 5.10
N PHE A 58 0.64 12.40 4.74
CA PHE A 58 0.03 11.86 3.53
C PHE A 58 -1.34 11.21 3.75
N GLY A 59 -1.96 11.42 4.91
CA GLY A 59 -3.29 10.88 5.25
C GLY A 59 -3.32 9.36 5.45
N ARG A 60 -2.15 8.72 5.62
CA ARG A 60 -2.04 7.29 5.91
C ARG A 60 -2.12 7.06 7.42
N VAL A 61 -2.81 6.01 7.85
CA VAL A 61 -2.80 5.60 9.26
C VAL A 61 -1.41 5.10 9.61
N MET A 62 -0.78 5.76 10.58
CA MET A 62 0.55 5.42 11.06
C MET A 62 0.49 4.10 11.81
N THR A 63 1.51 3.27 11.62
CA THR A 63 1.71 2.13 12.53
C THR A 63 2.04 2.65 13.94
N PRO A 64 1.71 1.89 15.01
CA PRO A 64 1.96 2.35 16.38
C PRO A 64 3.44 2.67 16.64
N THR A 65 4.37 1.92 16.04
CA THR A 65 5.81 2.17 16.10
C THR A 65 6.19 3.52 15.50
N GLU A 66 5.55 3.91 14.40
CA GLU A 66 5.81 5.20 13.78
C GLU A 66 5.16 6.34 14.53
N ALA A 67 3.95 6.13 15.04
CA ALA A 67 3.26 7.08 15.90
C ALA A 67 4.09 7.37 17.17
N PHE A 68 4.71 6.34 17.78
CA PHE A 68 5.61 6.52 18.92
C PHE A 68 6.88 7.28 18.54
N ARG A 69 7.50 6.95 17.41
CA ARG A 69 8.72 7.61 16.93
C ARG A 69 8.49 9.09 16.62
N ASP A 70 7.35 9.42 16.01
CA ASP A 70 6.98 10.81 15.74
C ASP A 70 6.76 11.60 17.04
N LEU A 71 6.02 11.01 17.99
CA LEU A 71 5.89 11.60 19.34
C LEU A 71 7.25 11.79 20.02
N SER A 72 8.14 10.82 19.93
CA SER A 72 9.47 10.87 20.55
C SER A 72 10.32 12.00 19.95
N HIS A 73 10.31 12.19 18.62
CA HIS A 73 11.02 13.30 17.99
C HIS A 73 10.43 14.65 18.39
N LYS A 74 9.09 14.77 18.47
CA LYS A 74 8.40 15.98 18.92
C LYS A 74 8.74 16.29 20.38
N PHE A 75 8.77 15.27 21.23
CA PHE A 75 9.09 15.40 22.65
C PHE A 75 10.55 15.80 22.90
N HIS A 76 11.50 15.15 22.23
CA HIS A 76 12.93 15.42 22.43
C HIS A 76 13.48 16.56 21.55
N GLY A 77 12.68 17.10 20.62
CA GLY A 77 13.13 18.12 19.66
C GLY A 77 14.20 17.65 18.67
N LYS A 78 14.56 16.36 18.68
CA LYS A 78 15.60 15.77 17.83
C LYS A 78 14.96 15.04 16.66
N GLY A 79 14.90 15.72 15.53
CA GLY A 79 14.36 15.16 14.29
C GLY A 79 15.31 14.18 13.59
N PRO A 80 14.80 13.44 12.59
CA PRO A 80 15.65 12.65 11.71
C PRO A 80 16.54 13.56 10.85
N GLY A 81 17.82 13.18 10.67
CA GLY A 81 18.72 13.92 9.78
C GLY A 81 18.27 13.94 8.31
N LYS A 82 18.75 14.92 7.55
CA LYS A 82 18.34 15.23 6.16
C LYS A 82 18.29 14.00 5.24
N MET A 83 19.35 13.19 5.21
CA MET A 83 19.39 11.98 4.37
C MET A 83 18.28 10.97 4.70
N LYS A 84 17.89 10.84 5.98
CA LYS A 84 16.80 9.94 6.39
C LYS A 84 15.43 10.47 5.96
N LEU A 85 15.27 11.80 5.91
CA LEU A 85 14.06 12.43 5.41
C LEU A 85 13.92 12.24 3.90
N GLU A 86 14.98 12.54 3.13
CA GLU A 86 15.02 12.36 1.67
C GLU A 86 14.73 10.91 1.26
N LYS A 87 15.36 9.94 1.94
CA LYS A 87 15.08 8.51 1.68
C LYS A 87 13.62 8.14 1.94
N ARG A 88 12.99 8.75 2.95
CA ARG A 88 11.57 8.52 3.25
C ARG A 88 10.68 9.11 2.16
N GLN A 89 10.96 10.34 1.72
CA GLN A 89 10.23 11.00 0.63
C GLN A 89 10.35 10.21 -0.67
N LYS A 90 11.55 9.71 -1.01
CA LYS A 90 11.76 8.85 -2.19
C LYS A 90 10.92 7.57 -2.10
N LYS A 91 10.95 6.87 -0.97
CA LYS A 91 10.14 5.66 -0.77
C LYS A 91 8.64 5.94 -0.92
N TYR A 92 8.17 7.07 -0.41
CA TYR A 92 6.77 7.47 -0.57
C TYR A 92 6.40 7.68 -2.04
N GLN A 93 7.26 8.37 -2.80
CA GLN A 93 7.06 8.58 -4.23
C GLN A 93 7.07 7.27 -5.02
N ASP A 94 7.98 6.36 -4.69
CA ASP A 94 8.04 5.04 -5.32
C ASP A 94 6.76 4.24 -5.03
N ASP A 95 6.30 4.21 -3.77
CA ASP A 95 5.03 3.57 -3.38
C ASP A 95 3.82 4.18 -4.12
N LEU A 96 3.83 5.51 -4.34
CA LEU A 96 2.77 6.21 -5.07
C LEU A 96 2.78 5.83 -6.57
N LYS A 97 3.97 5.81 -7.18
CA LYS A 97 4.15 5.38 -8.57
C LYS A 97 3.69 3.94 -8.77
N THR A 98 4.09 3.02 -7.87
CA THR A 98 3.66 1.62 -7.95
C THR A 98 2.14 1.47 -7.81
N LYS A 99 1.47 2.27 -6.97
CA LYS A 99 0.01 2.28 -6.88
C LYS A 99 -0.68 2.81 -8.13
N GLN A 100 -0.06 3.79 -8.81
CA GLN A 100 -0.59 4.38 -10.05
C GLN A 100 -0.33 3.50 -11.29
N MET A 101 0.65 2.59 -11.24
CA MET A 101 0.95 1.68 -12.33
C MET A 101 -0.26 0.77 -12.64
N LYS A 102 -0.68 0.78 -13.91
CA LYS A 102 -1.76 -0.06 -14.42
C LYS A 102 -1.29 -1.52 -14.45
N SER A 103 -2.18 -2.47 -14.19
CA SER A 103 -1.88 -3.92 -14.11
C SER A 103 -1.21 -4.50 -15.37
N SER A 104 -1.30 -3.83 -16.50
CA SER A 104 -0.69 -4.23 -17.78
C SER A 104 0.79 -3.86 -17.92
N ASP A 105 1.31 -3.00 -17.04
CA ASP A 105 2.61 -2.35 -17.19
C ASP A 105 3.59 -2.82 -16.10
N THR A 106 3.56 -4.13 -15.83
CA THR A 106 4.56 -4.75 -14.97
C THR A 106 5.80 -5.10 -15.80
N PRO A 107 7.01 -4.85 -15.29
CA PRO A 107 8.25 -5.07 -16.05
C PRO A 107 8.42 -6.53 -16.50
N LEU A 108 7.85 -7.48 -15.75
CA LEU A 108 7.80 -8.90 -16.15
C LEU A 108 6.91 -9.13 -17.37
N MET A 109 5.71 -8.56 -17.40
CA MET A 109 4.78 -8.71 -18.54
C MET A 109 5.29 -8.01 -19.81
N PHE A 110 6.04 -6.90 -19.66
CA PHE A 110 6.70 -6.25 -20.79
C PHE A 110 7.82 -7.12 -21.38
N ALA A 111 8.64 -7.73 -20.52
CA ALA A 111 9.71 -8.65 -20.94
C ALA A 111 9.17 -9.91 -21.63
N GLU A 112 8.08 -10.48 -21.12
CA GLU A 112 7.40 -11.62 -21.74
C GLU A 112 6.83 -11.27 -23.12
N LYS A 113 6.16 -10.11 -23.27
CA LYS A 113 5.67 -9.61 -24.57
C LYS A 113 6.80 -9.37 -25.57
N MET A 114 7.95 -8.86 -25.12
CA MET A 114 9.16 -8.69 -25.95
C MET A 114 9.67 -10.05 -26.46
N ARG A 115 9.79 -11.04 -25.58
CA ARG A 115 10.23 -12.40 -25.96
C ARG A 115 9.23 -13.07 -26.91
N GLU A 116 7.94 -12.89 -26.68
CA GLU A 116 6.89 -13.40 -27.57
C GLU A 116 6.93 -12.73 -28.95
N ALA A 117 7.13 -11.40 -29.02
CA ALA A 117 7.30 -10.69 -30.28
C ALA A 117 8.56 -11.13 -31.05
N GLN A 118 9.67 -11.35 -30.34
CA GLN A 118 10.90 -11.91 -30.93
C GLN A 118 10.67 -13.32 -31.48
N ALA A 119 9.95 -14.18 -30.75
CA ALA A 119 9.62 -15.53 -31.21
C ALA A 119 8.69 -15.54 -32.44
N ARG A 120 7.72 -14.62 -32.50
CA ARG A 120 6.84 -14.45 -33.67
C ARG A 120 7.58 -13.91 -34.90
N GLY A 121 8.59 -13.07 -34.70
CA GLY A 121 9.43 -12.55 -35.79
C GLY A 121 10.50 -13.53 -36.28
N GLN A 122 10.70 -14.65 -35.59
CA GLN A 122 11.69 -15.68 -35.92
C GLN A 122 11.08 -16.93 -36.59
N THR A 123 9.80 -16.92 -36.94
CA THR A 123 9.23 -17.99 -37.77
C THR A 123 9.73 -17.85 -39.22
N PRO A 124 10.13 -18.95 -39.89
CA PRO A 124 10.72 -18.92 -41.23
C PRO A 124 9.76 -18.43 -42.32
#